data_AF-A0A382QWG1-F1
#
_entry.id   AF-A0A382QWG1-F1
#
_cell.length_a   1.000
_cell.length_b   1.000
_cell.length_c   1.000
_cell.angle_alpha   90.00
_cell.angle_beta   90.00
_cell.angle_gamma   90.00
#
_symmetry.space_group_name_H-M   'P 1'
#
loop_
_entity.id
_entity.type
_entity.pdbx_description
1 polymer ?
#
loop_
_entity_poly.entity_id
_entity_poly.type
_entity_poly.pdbx_seq_one_letter_code
_entity_poly.pdbx_strand_id
1 'polypeptide(L)'
;VDHIIDAKPEIPVSDYMIRRYQPDHGSLMGSTTNGSNWLYRMIWSDVAFQEKIALFWHGIFATGYSKLANGKVLHDQIKMFSKHGLGSFENLLVEISRDPAMIVWLDNCESHKGAINENYGRELLELFSMGTGNYTEQDIKEAARAFTGWTIANTEYMTLKSQRDSIWPYGRLSFHFEYDRDDHDDGEKTFLGRTGKFNGEDIVKIICEQKATANFISRHMYSFFVADEPPVPEWPYKEPNDSAAIDALSSVYFDSGFDIKEMLRFLFKSEFFKSEKVWNKRVKSPVELVAGALRLTKEFDRPSREEYFTCLRTSYMGQWLMHPPSVE
;
A
#
# COMPACT_ATOMS: atom_id res chain seq x y z
N VAL A 1 -11.87 20.45 5.15
CA VAL A 1 -10.59 19.71 4.97
C VAL A 1 -10.13 19.15 6.29
N ASP A 2 -9.80 19.99 7.27
CA ASP A 2 -9.20 19.54 8.54
C ASP A 2 -10.07 18.51 9.29
N HIS A 3 -11.39 18.73 9.37
CA HIS A 3 -12.32 17.74 9.95
C HIS A 3 -12.23 16.34 9.32
N ILE A 4 -12.00 16.22 8.01
CA ILE A 4 -11.94 14.92 7.32
C ILE A 4 -10.56 14.28 7.52
N ILE A 5 -9.50 15.08 7.42
CA ILE A 5 -8.11 14.62 7.50
C ILE A 5 -7.73 14.21 8.93
N ASP A 6 -8.19 14.96 9.92
CA ASP A 6 -7.86 14.77 11.33
C ASP A 6 -8.88 13.88 12.06
N ALA A 7 -9.89 13.38 11.33
CA ALA A 7 -10.91 12.50 11.88
C ALA A 7 -10.26 11.26 12.51
N LYS A 8 -10.68 10.95 13.74
CA LYS A 8 -10.41 9.68 14.41
C LYS A 8 -11.73 8.92 14.51
N PRO A 9 -11.73 7.59 14.37
CA PRO A 9 -12.95 6.82 14.52
C PRO A 9 -13.48 6.99 15.95
N GLU A 10 -14.68 7.55 16.10
CA GLU A 10 -15.39 7.55 17.38
C GLU A 10 -15.76 6.12 17.78
N ILE A 11 -16.17 5.31 16.80
CA ILE A 11 -16.42 3.88 16.94
C ILE A 11 -15.65 3.15 15.82
N PRO A 12 -14.63 2.32 16.14
CA PRO A 12 -13.97 1.52 15.12
C PRO A 12 -14.94 0.48 14.55
N VAL A 13 -14.87 0.23 13.24
CA VAL A 13 -15.64 -0.86 12.61
C VAL A 13 -15.24 -2.18 13.27
N SER A 14 -16.15 -2.72 14.09
CA SER A 14 -15.85 -3.84 14.97
C SER A 14 -15.66 -5.13 14.18
N ASP A 15 -14.48 -5.76 14.32
CA ASP A 15 -14.21 -7.09 13.78
C ASP A 15 -15.22 -8.13 14.30
N TYR A 16 -15.78 -7.91 15.50
CA TYR A 16 -16.80 -8.76 16.09
C TYR A 16 -18.15 -8.67 15.37
N MET A 17 -18.52 -7.48 14.85
CA MET A 17 -19.76 -7.32 14.08
C MET A 17 -19.69 -8.12 12.79
N ILE A 18 -18.59 -8.00 12.05
CA ILE A 18 -18.40 -8.79 10.82
C ILE A 18 -18.40 -10.28 11.16
N ARG A 19 -17.64 -10.72 12.17
CA ARG A 19 -17.60 -12.13 12.59
C ARG A 19 -18.95 -12.69 13.04
N ARG A 20 -19.79 -11.86 13.68
CA ARG A 20 -21.11 -12.26 14.18
C ARG A 20 -22.09 -12.57 13.04
N TYR A 21 -22.07 -11.76 11.98
CA TYR A 21 -23.05 -11.86 10.88
C TYR A 21 -22.49 -12.60 9.65
N GLN A 22 -21.19 -12.48 9.40
CA GLN A 22 -20.45 -13.09 8.29
C GLN A 22 -19.14 -13.71 8.80
N PRO A 23 -19.21 -14.88 9.47
CA PRO A 23 -18.01 -15.53 10.03
C PRO A 23 -16.95 -15.81 8.97
N ASP A 24 -17.35 -16.07 7.72
CA ASP A 24 -16.43 -16.28 6.60
C ASP A 24 -15.64 -15.00 6.25
N HIS A 25 -16.30 -13.83 6.25
CA HIS A 25 -15.64 -12.52 6.05
C HIS A 25 -14.70 -12.18 7.21
N GLY A 26 -14.99 -12.67 8.41
CA GLY A 26 -14.13 -12.50 9.59
C GLY A 26 -12.96 -13.49 9.66
N SER A 27 -13.08 -14.63 8.98
CA SER A 27 -12.08 -15.70 8.92
C SER A 27 -11.08 -15.48 7.78
N LEU A 28 -11.39 -14.61 6.82
CA LEU A 28 -10.47 -14.13 5.78
C LEU A 28 -9.92 -15.26 4.90
N MET A 29 -10.71 -16.32 4.71
CA MET A 29 -10.28 -17.60 4.11
C MET A 29 -10.10 -17.54 2.59
N GLY A 30 -10.73 -16.59 1.90
CA GLY A 30 -10.62 -16.41 0.44
C GLY A 30 -10.48 -14.95 0.03
N SER A 31 -9.98 -14.69 -1.18
CA SER A 31 -9.76 -13.32 -1.69
C SER A 31 -11.02 -12.46 -1.66
N THR A 32 -12.14 -12.98 -2.18
CA THR A 32 -13.42 -12.24 -2.21
C THR A 32 -13.95 -11.92 -0.82
N THR A 33 -13.76 -12.80 0.17
CA THR A 33 -14.20 -12.56 1.56
C THR A 33 -13.41 -11.43 2.23
N ASN A 34 -12.13 -11.29 1.90
CA ASN A 34 -11.31 -10.17 2.36
C ASN A 34 -11.71 -8.86 1.71
N GLY A 35 -11.91 -8.86 0.38
CA GLY A 35 -12.41 -7.69 -0.34
C GLY A 35 -13.77 -7.23 0.19
N SER A 36 -14.67 -8.17 0.50
CA SER A 36 -15.99 -7.86 1.07
C SER A 36 -15.88 -7.25 2.47
N ASN A 37 -14.99 -7.76 3.32
CA ASN A 37 -14.69 -7.17 4.64
C ASN A 37 -14.22 -5.72 4.50
N TRP A 38 -13.30 -5.47 3.58
CA TRP A 38 -12.75 -4.14 3.38
C TRP A 38 -13.78 -3.17 2.77
N LEU A 39 -14.56 -3.62 1.78
CA LEU A 39 -15.64 -2.85 1.21
C LEU A 39 -16.67 -2.44 2.27
N TYR A 40 -17.03 -3.36 3.18
CA TYR A 40 -17.90 -3.04 4.30
C TYR A 40 -17.31 -1.93 5.19
N ARG A 41 -16.00 -1.95 5.49
CA ARG A 41 -15.34 -0.86 6.22
C ARG A 41 -15.41 0.46 5.47
N MET A 42 -15.16 0.46 4.17
CA MET A 42 -15.30 1.67 3.34
C MET A 42 -16.71 2.25 3.44
N ILE A 43 -17.75 1.42 3.50
CA ILE A 43 -19.15 1.84 3.56
C ILE A 43 -19.56 2.28 4.97
N TRP A 44 -19.18 1.54 6.01
CA TRP A 44 -19.72 1.75 7.36
C TRP A 44 -18.84 2.64 8.24
N SER A 45 -17.53 2.74 7.97
CA SER A 45 -16.62 3.51 8.81
C SER A 45 -16.97 5.01 8.83
N ASP A 46 -16.91 5.60 10.02
CA ASP A 46 -17.00 7.05 10.23
C ASP A 46 -15.75 7.79 9.74
N VAL A 47 -14.65 7.06 9.50
CA VAL A 47 -13.38 7.56 8.94
C VAL A 47 -13.12 6.97 7.56
N ALA A 48 -14.13 7.05 6.68
CA ALA A 48 -14.05 6.56 5.29
C ALA A 48 -12.84 7.08 4.50
N PHE A 49 -12.35 8.27 4.86
CA PHE A 49 -11.16 8.84 4.24
C PHE A 49 -9.91 8.00 4.50
N GLN A 50 -9.75 7.41 5.70
CA GLN A 50 -8.63 6.51 5.98
C GLN A 50 -8.67 5.25 5.10
N GLU A 51 -9.86 4.67 4.89
CA GLU A 51 -10.02 3.52 4.00
C GLU A 51 -9.75 3.89 2.53
N LYS A 52 -10.09 5.13 2.13
CA LYS A 52 -9.73 5.66 0.81
C LYS A 52 -8.21 5.83 0.65
N ILE A 53 -7.50 6.22 1.70
CA ILE A 53 -6.04 6.30 1.71
C ILE A 53 -5.42 4.91 1.65
N ALA A 54 -5.98 3.93 2.35
CA ALA A 54 -5.56 2.54 2.19
C ALA A 54 -5.77 2.04 0.76
N LEU A 55 -6.87 2.43 0.09
CA LEU A 55 -7.11 2.10 -1.32
C LEU A 55 -6.10 2.75 -2.25
N PHE A 56 -5.70 3.99 -1.98
CA PHE A 56 -4.63 4.68 -2.69
C PHE A 56 -3.31 3.90 -2.59
N TRP A 57 -2.90 3.55 -1.38
CA TRP A 57 -1.65 2.82 -1.15
C TRP A 57 -1.66 1.40 -1.70
N HIS A 58 -2.78 0.69 -1.59
CA HIS A 58 -2.96 -0.62 -2.22
C HIS A 58 -2.85 -0.57 -3.74
N GLY A 59 -3.14 0.57 -4.37
CA GLY A 59 -2.94 0.77 -5.80
C GLY A 59 -1.49 1.02 -6.21
N ILE A 60 -0.61 1.37 -5.27
CA ILE A 60 0.83 1.61 -5.51
C ILE A 60 1.65 0.39 -5.07
N PHE A 61 1.44 -0.07 -3.84
CA PHE A 61 2.12 -1.22 -3.25
C PHE A 61 1.35 -2.50 -3.57
N ALA A 62 1.40 -2.89 -4.85
CA ALA A 62 0.60 -4.00 -5.33
C ALA A 62 1.05 -5.35 -4.72
N THR A 63 0.16 -5.97 -3.95
CA THR A 63 0.27 -7.38 -3.56
C THR A 63 -1.06 -8.09 -3.82
N GLY A 64 -1.02 -9.39 -4.14
CA GLY A 64 -2.20 -10.12 -4.59
C GLY A 64 -2.37 -11.50 -3.96
N TYR A 65 -3.63 -11.92 -3.78
CA TYR A 65 -3.94 -13.23 -3.20
C TYR A 65 -3.39 -14.41 -4.04
N SER A 66 -3.19 -14.23 -5.35
CA SER A 66 -2.72 -15.29 -6.25
C SER A 66 -1.36 -15.89 -5.86
N LYS A 67 -0.42 -15.06 -5.39
CA LYS A 67 0.90 -15.52 -4.94
C LYS A 67 0.89 -15.94 -3.46
N LEU A 68 0.17 -15.20 -2.62
CA LEU A 68 0.18 -15.43 -1.16
C LEU A 68 -0.71 -16.59 -0.70
N ALA A 69 -1.84 -16.81 -1.38
CA ALA A 69 -2.89 -17.74 -0.98
C ALA A 69 -3.31 -17.64 0.50
N ASN A 70 -3.15 -16.47 1.11
CA ASN A 70 -3.44 -16.22 2.52
C ASN A 70 -4.08 -14.84 2.70
N GLY A 71 -5.40 -14.84 2.87
CA GLY A 71 -6.17 -13.60 2.96
C GLY A 71 -5.90 -12.81 4.24
N LYS A 72 -5.55 -13.50 5.33
CA LYS A 72 -5.24 -12.84 6.60
C LYS A 72 -4.03 -11.92 6.50
N VAL A 73 -3.00 -12.33 5.75
CA VAL A 73 -1.78 -11.57 5.53
C VAL A 73 -2.07 -10.28 4.77
N LEU A 74 -2.85 -10.36 3.70
CA LEU A 74 -3.27 -9.19 2.92
C LEU A 74 -4.17 -8.25 3.74
N HIS A 75 -5.08 -8.79 4.56
CA HIS A 75 -5.91 -7.97 5.45
C HIS A 75 -5.08 -7.21 6.49
N ASP A 76 -4.05 -7.86 7.03
CA ASP A 76 -3.12 -7.22 7.96
C ASP A 76 -2.34 -6.08 7.24
N GLN A 77 -1.95 -6.25 5.97
CA GLN A 77 -1.37 -5.19 5.14
C GLN A 77 -2.33 -4.00 4.92
N ILE A 78 -3.60 -4.26 4.59
CA ILE A 78 -4.61 -3.18 4.45
C ILE A 78 -4.75 -2.40 5.77
N LYS A 79 -4.78 -3.10 6.91
CA LYS A 79 -4.81 -2.44 8.22
C LYS A 79 -3.55 -1.60 8.47
N MET A 80 -2.38 -2.06 8.02
CA MET A 80 -1.14 -1.28 8.07
C MET A 80 -1.28 0.01 7.25
N PHE A 81 -1.80 -0.04 6.02
CA PHE A 81 -2.05 1.16 5.22
C PHE A 81 -3.05 2.12 5.90
N SER A 82 -4.15 1.63 6.46
CA SER A 82 -5.10 2.48 7.18
C SER A 82 -4.48 3.16 8.41
N LYS A 83 -3.52 2.49 9.07
CA LYS A 83 -2.85 2.98 10.29
C LYS A 83 -1.72 3.97 9.99
N HIS A 84 -0.88 3.67 8.99
CA HIS A 84 0.36 4.40 8.70
C HIS A 84 0.28 5.28 7.46
N GLY A 85 -0.74 5.11 6.60
CA GLY A 85 -0.83 5.78 5.30
C GLY A 85 -1.06 7.29 5.33
N LEU A 86 -1.38 7.86 6.49
CA LEU A 86 -1.44 9.32 6.73
C LEU A 86 -0.27 9.81 7.60
N GLY A 87 0.76 8.99 7.81
CA GLY A 87 1.96 9.38 8.55
C GLY A 87 3.07 9.87 7.61
N SER A 88 4.31 9.77 8.09
CA SER A 88 5.49 9.99 7.25
C SER A 88 5.65 8.86 6.23
N PHE A 89 5.99 9.23 4.99
CA PHE A 89 6.27 8.27 3.92
C PHE A 89 7.44 7.34 4.25
N GLU A 90 8.45 7.83 4.96
CA GLU A 90 9.58 7.02 5.44
C GLU A 90 9.08 5.87 6.33
N ASN A 91 8.23 6.18 7.30
CA ASN A 91 7.64 5.16 8.16
C ASN A 91 6.77 4.19 7.35
N LEU A 92 5.98 4.68 6.39
CA LEU A 92 5.16 3.81 5.55
C LEU A 92 6.01 2.84 4.73
N LEU A 93 7.13 3.31 4.15
CA LEU A 93 8.06 2.48 3.41
C LEU A 93 8.74 1.44 4.31
N VAL A 94 9.13 1.79 5.53
CA VAL A 94 9.65 0.79 6.49
C VAL A 94 8.60 -0.26 6.83
N GLU A 95 7.37 0.14 7.12
CA GLU A 95 6.29 -0.78 7.50
C GLU A 95 5.91 -1.72 6.34
N ILE A 96 5.85 -1.24 5.10
CA ILE A 96 5.61 -2.11 3.93
C ILE A 96 6.81 -3.01 3.62
N SER A 97 8.04 -2.58 3.92
CA SER A 97 9.24 -3.42 3.80
C SER A 97 9.25 -4.57 4.80
N ARG A 98 8.64 -4.37 5.97
CA ARG A 98 8.45 -5.41 7.00
C ARG A 98 7.19 -6.25 6.78
N ASP A 99 6.30 -5.80 5.92
CA ASP A 99 5.01 -6.46 5.73
C ASP A 99 5.21 -7.85 5.13
N PRO A 100 4.72 -8.91 5.78
CA PRO A 100 4.88 -10.28 5.28
C PRO A 100 4.25 -10.51 3.92
N ALA A 101 3.22 -9.73 3.54
CA ALA A 101 2.64 -9.86 2.22
C ALA A 101 3.63 -9.42 1.15
N MET A 102 4.29 -8.28 1.38
CA MET A 102 5.28 -7.72 0.48
C MET A 102 6.56 -8.57 0.39
N ILE A 103 7.06 -9.06 1.53
CA ILE A 103 8.26 -9.92 1.59
C ILE A 103 8.08 -11.16 0.70
N VAL A 104 6.93 -11.82 0.79
CA VAL A 104 6.61 -12.98 -0.07
C VAL A 104 6.31 -12.55 -1.50
N TRP A 105 5.62 -11.42 -1.69
CA TRP A 105 5.25 -10.94 -3.03
C TRP A 105 6.47 -10.69 -3.92
N LEU A 106 7.55 -10.16 -3.35
CA LEU A 106 8.78 -9.83 -4.06
C LEU A 106 9.95 -10.79 -3.76
N ASP A 107 9.65 -11.93 -3.13
CA ASP A 107 10.62 -12.99 -2.84
C ASP A 107 11.84 -12.49 -2.02
N ASN A 108 11.64 -11.50 -1.15
CA ASN A 108 12.71 -11.00 -0.28
C ASN A 108 13.12 -12.04 0.78
N CYS A 109 12.23 -12.98 1.13
CA CYS A 109 12.57 -14.11 1.98
C CYS A 109 13.62 -15.06 1.37
N GLU A 110 13.87 -14.97 0.07
CA GLU A 110 14.92 -15.70 -0.66
C GLU A 110 16.19 -14.85 -0.88
N SER A 111 16.25 -13.63 -0.32
CA SER A 111 17.41 -12.74 -0.43
C SER A 111 18.37 -12.96 0.74
N HIS A 112 19.48 -13.62 0.48
CA HIS A 112 20.46 -14.05 1.48
C HIS A 112 21.79 -13.32 1.30
N LYS A 113 22.59 -13.15 2.36
CA LYS A 113 23.91 -12.48 2.31
C LYS A 113 24.85 -13.01 1.21
N GLY A 114 24.76 -14.29 0.87
CA GLY A 114 25.57 -14.92 -0.18
C GLY A 114 24.92 -15.00 -1.57
N ALA A 115 23.62 -14.72 -1.67
CA ALA A 115 22.83 -14.83 -2.88
C ALA A 115 21.64 -13.86 -2.80
N ILE A 116 21.88 -12.62 -3.19
CA ILE A 116 20.85 -11.57 -3.12
C ILE A 116 19.77 -11.78 -4.17
N ASN A 117 18.53 -11.45 -3.81
CA ASN A 117 17.42 -11.32 -4.74
C ASN A 117 17.16 -9.83 -5.01
N GLU A 118 17.41 -9.38 -6.24
CA GLU A 118 17.29 -7.98 -6.63
C GLU A 118 15.85 -7.48 -6.74
N ASN A 119 14.85 -8.38 -6.77
CA ASN A 119 13.47 -8.04 -7.07
C ASN A 119 12.92 -6.97 -6.12
N TYR A 120 13.01 -7.18 -4.81
CA TYR A 120 12.54 -6.20 -3.83
C TYR A 120 13.27 -4.85 -3.95
N GLY A 121 14.60 -4.89 -4.08
CA GLY A 121 15.41 -3.67 -4.26
C GLY A 121 15.03 -2.90 -5.53
N ARG A 122 14.72 -3.60 -6.63
CA ARG A 122 14.29 -3.00 -7.90
C ARG A 122 12.93 -2.33 -7.75
N GLU A 123 11.94 -3.06 -7.28
CA GLU A 123 10.57 -2.54 -7.14
C GLU A 123 10.48 -1.38 -6.14
N LEU A 124 11.26 -1.45 -5.06
CA LEU A 124 11.34 -0.37 -4.07
C LEU A 124 11.75 0.95 -4.74
N LEU A 125 12.74 0.93 -5.63
CA LEU A 125 13.22 2.12 -6.34
C LEU A 125 12.30 2.49 -7.51
N GLU A 126 11.88 1.49 -8.29
CA GLU A 126 11.17 1.67 -9.55
C GLU A 126 9.69 1.98 -9.35
N LEU A 127 8.93 1.09 -8.73
CA LEU A 127 7.47 1.17 -8.68
C LEU A 127 6.95 1.83 -7.40
N PHE A 128 7.75 1.86 -6.34
CA PHE A 128 7.27 2.23 -5.01
C PHE A 128 7.76 3.59 -4.52
N SER A 129 8.83 4.15 -5.09
CA SER A 129 9.40 5.38 -4.56
C SER A 129 9.90 6.38 -5.59
N MET A 130 10.79 6.04 -6.53
CA MET A 130 11.49 7.04 -7.35
C MET A 130 11.09 7.03 -8.82
N GLY A 131 10.55 5.93 -9.34
CA GLY A 131 10.33 5.80 -10.77
C GLY A 131 11.62 5.50 -11.54
N THR A 132 11.47 4.87 -12.71
CA THR A 132 12.58 4.50 -13.61
C THR A 132 13.45 5.70 -13.99
N GLY A 133 14.77 5.50 -14.01
CA GLY A 133 15.75 6.50 -14.47
C GLY A 133 16.39 7.35 -13.37
N ASN A 134 16.01 7.15 -12.10
CA ASN A 134 16.53 7.90 -10.95
C ASN A 134 17.57 7.15 -10.10
N TYR A 135 17.98 5.96 -10.54
CA TYR A 135 18.91 5.06 -9.84
C TYR A 135 19.72 4.24 -10.85
N THR A 136 20.80 3.62 -10.38
CA THR A 136 21.65 2.73 -11.18
C THR A 136 21.37 1.26 -10.87
N GLU A 137 21.84 0.34 -11.73
CA GLU A 137 21.81 -1.10 -11.42
C GLU A 137 22.61 -1.44 -10.15
N GLN A 138 23.66 -0.68 -9.84
CA GLN A 138 24.40 -0.87 -8.60
C GLN A 138 23.53 -0.52 -7.39
N ASP A 139 22.73 0.56 -7.46
CA ASP A 139 21.84 0.94 -6.37
C ASP A 139 20.79 -0.15 -6.08
N ILE A 140 20.30 -0.85 -7.12
CA ILE A 140 19.40 -2.01 -6.96
C ILE A 140 20.08 -3.12 -6.16
N LYS A 141 21.30 -3.49 -6.53
CA LYS A 141 22.07 -4.55 -5.86
C LYS A 141 22.38 -4.18 -4.41
N GLU A 142 22.76 -2.93 -4.16
CA GLU A 142 23.09 -2.45 -2.81
C GLU A 142 21.84 -2.33 -1.93
N ALA A 143 20.70 -1.93 -2.49
CA ALA A 143 19.41 -2.00 -1.80
C ALA A 143 19.05 -3.45 -1.46
N ALA A 144 19.15 -4.38 -2.41
CA ALA A 144 18.87 -5.80 -2.18
C ALA A 144 19.76 -6.41 -1.09
N ARG A 145 21.07 -6.07 -1.09
CA ARG A 145 22.00 -6.45 -0.02
C ARG A 145 21.53 -5.94 1.35
N ALA A 146 21.01 -4.73 1.44
CA ALA A 146 20.54 -4.14 2.69
C ALA A 146 19.24 -4.76 3.23
N PHE A 147 18.44 -5.41 2.39
CA PHE A 147 17.23 -6.12 2.80
C PHE A 147 17.44 -7.63 3.02
N THR A 148 18.66 -8.14 2.89
CA THR A 148 18.99 -9.52 3.31
C THR A 148 18.68 -9.72 4.80
N GLY A 149 18.24 -10.91 5.19
CA GLY A 149 17.82 -11.21 6.56
C GLY A 149 16.44 -10.67 6.95
N TRP A 150 15.77 -9.87 6.13
CA TRP A 150 14.36 -9.48 6.35
C TRP A 150 13.45 -10.58 5.80
N THR A 151 12.97 -11.45 6.68
CA THR A 151 12.31 -12.70 6.30
C THR A 151 11.04 -12.99 7.13
N ILE A 152 10.50 -14.20 7.00
CA ILE A 152 9.29 -14.66 7.66
C ILE A 152 9.63 -15.66 8.77
N ALA A 153 9.24 -15.34 10.01
CA ALA A 153 9.59 -16.11 11.21
C ALA A 153 8.98 -17.52 11.26
N ASN A 154 7.76 -17.67 10.75
CA ASN A 154 6.93 -18.85 10.98
C ASN A 154 6.76 -19.73 9.73
N THR A 155 7.69 -19.67 8.77
CA THR A 155 7.65 -20.43 7.50
C THR A 155 7.51 -21.93 7.69
N GLU A 156 8.34 -22.54 8.54
CA GLU A 156 8.32 -24.00 8.78
C GLU A 156 6.96 -24.46 9.33
N TYR A 157 6.47 -23.77 10.36
CA TYR A 157 5.18 -24.07 10.96
C TYR A 157 4.01 -23.88 9.98
N MET A 158 4.05 -22.82 9.17
CA MET A 158 3.03 -22.54 8.17
C MET A 158 3.04 -23.58 7.04
N THR A 159 4.22 -24.04 6.64
CA THR A 159 4.40 -25.11 5.65
C THR A 159 3.79 -26.42 6.15
N LEU A 160 4.11 -26.82 7.39
CA LEU A 160 3.55 -28.02 8.03
C LEU A 160 2.02 -27.96 8.13
N LYS A 161 1.45 -26.80 8.47
CA LYS A 161 -0.01 -26.62 8.51
C LYS A 161 -0.66 -26.68 7.13
N SER A 162 -0.02 -26.07 6.12
CA SER A 162 -0.52 -26.05 4.75
C SER A 162 -0.57 -27.47 4.16
N GLN A 163 0.46 -28.29 4.42
CA GLN A 163 0.51 -29.69 3.93
C GLN A 163 -0.63 -30.56 4.49
N ARG A 164 -1.12 -30.27 5.69
CA ARG A 164 -2.13 -31.08 6.37
C ARG A 164 -3.56 -30.64 6.09
N ASP A 165 -3.76 -29.59 5.29
CA ASP A 165 -5.03 -28.85 5.09
C ASP A 165 -5.81 -28.61 6.40
N SER A 166 -5.09 -28.60 7.53
CA SER A 166 -5.64 -28.61 8.89
C SER A 166 -5.84 -27.18 9.36
N ILE A 167 -6.53 -26.40 8.52
CA ILE A 167 -6.93 -25.02 8.78
C ILE A 167 -8.08 -24.98 9.82
N TRP A 168 -8.58 -26.14 10.25
CA TRP A 168 -9.63 -26.28 11.26
C TRP A 168 -9.08 -26.58 12.67
N PRO A 169 -9.66 -26.01 13.74
CA PRO A 169 -10.80 -25.09 13.76
C PRO A 169 -10.42 -23.59 13.70
N TYR A 170 -9.14 -23.24 13.66
CA TYR A 170 -8.66 -21.88 13.95
C TYR A 170 -8.40 -20.97 12.74
N GLY A 171 -8.64 -21.42 11.51
CA GLY A 171 -8.40 -20.63 10.30
C GLY A 171 -6.94 -20.56 9.88
N ARG A 172 -6.66 -19.81 8.79
CA ARG A 172 -5.29 -19.50 8.36
C ARG A 172 -4.65 -18.53 9.37
N LEU A 173 -3.41 -18.79 9.73
CA LEU A 173 -2.60 -17.89 10.56
C LEU A 173 -1.90 -16.86 9.68
N SER A 174 -1.60 -15.69 10.25
CA SER A 174 -0.79 -14.70 9.55
C SER A 174 0.67 -15.12 9.54
N PHE A 175 1.40 -14.59 8.57
CA PHE A 175 2.86 -14.65 8.55
C PHE A 175 3.40 -13.57 9.47
N HIS A 176 4.58 -13.82 10.06
CA HIS A 176 5.22 -12.88 10.96
C HIS A 176 6.56 -12.46 10.39
N PHE A 177 6.84 -11.16 10.43
CA PHE A 177 8.15 -10.62 10.10
C PHE A 177 9.21 -11.10 11.10
N GLU A 178 10.41 -11.36 10.60
CA GLU A 178 11.62 -11.58 11.37
C GLU A 178 12.80 -10.88 10.70
N TYR A 179 13.70 -10.36 11.52
CA TYR A 179 15.01 -9.90 11.08
C TYR A 179 16.06 -10.90 11.56
N ASP A 180 16.53 -11.74 10.64
CA ASP A 180 17.63 -12.67 10.86
C ASP A 180 18.97 -11.96 10.65
N ARG A 181 19.72 -11.81 11.76
CA ARG A 181 21.02 -11.15 11.76
C ARG A 181 22.11 -12.00 11.13
N ASP A 182 21.99 -13.32 11.22
CA ASP A 182 23.04 -14.23 10.72
C ASP A 182 23.00 -14.33 9.20
N ASP A 183 21.83 -14.10 8.60
CA ASP A 183 21.61 -14.06 7.15
C ASP A 183 21.72 -12.66 6.54
N HIS A 184 21.85 -11.61 7.35
CA HIS A 184 22.04 -10.24 6.87
C HIS A 184 23.48 -9.96 6.40
N ASP A 185 23.62 -9.22 5.30
CA ASP A 185 24.89 -8.70 4.83
C ASP A 185 25.28 -7.40 5.55
N ASP A 186 26.04 -7.48 6.65
CA ASP A 186 26.63 -6.32 7.34
C ASP A 186 27.80 -5.63 6.61
N GLY A 187 28.08 -6.02 5.35
CA GLY A 187 29.09 -5.40 4.52
C GLY A 187 28.81 -3.92 4.27
N GLU A 188 29.88 -3.18 3.95
CA GLU A 188 29.76 -1.79 3.49
C GLU A 188 29.06 -1.75 2.13
N LYS A 189 28.15 -0.78 1.97
CA LYS A 189 27.30 -0.58 0.81
C LYS A 189 27.42 0.86 0.36
N THR A 190 27.43 1.08 -0.94
CA THR A 190 27.38 2.42 -1.53
C THR A 190 26.08 2.59 -2.28
N PHE A 191 25.17 3.40 -1.75
CA PHE A 191 23.81 3.57 -2.25
C PHE A 191 23.50 5.05 -2.43
N LEU A 192 23.08 5.44 -3.64
CA LEU A 192 22.74 6.82 -4.04
C LEU A 192 23.80 7.85 -3.60
N GLY A 193 25.07 7.49 -3.80
CA GLY A 193 26.23 8.35 -3.50
C GLY A 193 26.64 8.42 -2.03
N ARG A 194 26.01 7.65 -1.15
CA ARG A 194 26.40 7.52 0.27
C ARG A 194 27.00 6.16 0.53
N THR A 195 27.95 6.08 1.45
CA THR A 195 28.63 4.83 1.80
C THR A 195 28.52 4.58 3.31
N GLY A 196 28.18 3.35 3.67
CA GLY A 196 28.03 2.94 5.06
C GLY A 196 27.59 1.48 5.19
N LYS A 197 27.49 1.00 6.43
CA LYS A 197 26.93 -0.32 6.72
C LYS A 197 25.40 -0.22 6.82
N PHE A 198 24.77 0.03 5.68
CA PHE A 198 23.34 0.28 5.61
C PHE A 198 22.52 -0.99 5.80
N ASN A 199 21.44 -0.87 6.58
CA ASN A 199 20.33 -1.81 6.65
C ASN A 199 19.12 -1.28 5.84
N GLY A 200 18.05 -2.06 5.72
CA GLY A 200 16.84 -1.68 4.98
C GLY A 200 16.23 -0.34 5.42
N GLU A 201 16.23 -0.04 6.72
CA GLU A 201 15.75 1.26 7.24
C GLU A 201 16.62 2.43 6.75
N ASP A 202 17.94 2.26 6.67
CA ASP A 202 18.85 3.29 6.16
C ASP A 202 18.62 3.55 4.67
N ILE A 203 18.39 2.48 3.89
CA ILE A 203 18.05 2.59 2.46
C ILE A 203 16.75 3.38 2.28
N VAL A 204 15.71 3.05 3.03
CA VAL A 204 14.43 3.78 2.98
C VAL A 204 14.62 5.27 3.29
N LYS A 205 15.41 5.58 4.32
CA LYS A 205 15.72 6.97 4.66
C LYS A 205 16.41 7.71 3.52
N ILE A 206 17.43 7.10 2.90
CA ILE A 206 18.18 7.72 1.80
C ILE A 206 17.27 7.95 0.57
N ILE A 207 16.32 7.04 0.32
CA ILE A 207 15.30 7.16 -0.73
C ILE A 207 14.40 8.36 -0.45
N CYS A 208 13.82 8.48 0.75
CA CYS A 208 12.91 9.58 1.09
C CYS A 208 13.55 10.97 0.99
N GLU A 209 14.87 11.07 1.09
CA GLU A 209 15.60 12.32 0.92
C GLU A 209 15.77 12.74 -0.55
N GLN A 210 15.42 11.89 -1.52
CA GLN A 210 15.54 12.21 -2.96
C GLN A 210 14.36 13.04 -3.47
N LYS A 211 14.66 14.04 -4.31
CA LYS A 211 13.62 14.83 -5.00
C LYS A 211 12.75 13.95 -5.92
N ALA A 212 13.33 12.91 -6.51
CA ALA A 212 12.59 11.93 -7.32
C ALA A 212 11.43 11.31 -6.53
N THR A 213 11.65 10.96 -5.26
CA THR A 213 10.62 10.38 -4.40
C THR A 213 9.49 11.35 -4.10
N ALA A 214 9.83 12.60 -3.77
CA ALA A 214 8.82 13.64 -3.56
C ALA A 214 7.95 13.85 -4.80
N ASN A 215 8.56 13.90 -5.98
CA ASN A 215 7.86 14.07 -7.26
C ASN A 215 6.98 12.86 -7.60
N PHE A 216 7.49 11.65 -7.38
CA PHE A 216 6.78 10.40 -7.65
C PHE A 216 5.48 10.32 -6.84
N ILE A 217 5.57 10.52 -5.51
CA ILE A 217 4.40 10.49 -4.63
C ILE A 217 3.45 11.65 -4.92
N SER A 218 3.97 12.86 -5.17
CA SER A 218 3.15 14.00 -5.55
C SER A 218 2.33 13.75 -6.81
N ARG A 219 2.93 13.09 -7.82
CA ARG A 219 2.25 12.74 -9.07
C ARG A 219 1.19 11.67 -8.87
N HIS A 220 1.46 10.65 -8.06
CA HIS A 220 0.45 9.67 -7.65
C HIS A 220 -0.73 10.33 -6.93
N MET A 221 -0.46 11.24 -5.98
CA MET A 221 -1.50 11.97 -5.26
C MET A 221 -2.33 12.85 -6.20
N TYR A 222 -1.68 13.53 -7.15
CA TYR A 222 -2.36 14.34 -8.15
C TYR A 222 -3.29 13.48 -9.02
N SER A 223 -2.76 12.36 -9.55
CA SER A 223 -3.53 11.38 -10.34
C SER A 223 -4.74 10.84 -9.57
N PHE A 224 -4.53 10.49 -8.29
CA PHE A 224 -5.57 9.88 -7.47
C PHE A 224 -6.59 10.88 -6.90
N PHE A 225 -6.32 12.18 -6.79
CA PHE A 225 -7.26 13.11 -6.17
C PHE A 225 -7.74 14.24 -7.08
N VAL A 226 -6.99 14.61 -8.11
CA VAL A 226 -7.21 15.84 -8.89
C VAL A 226 -7.70 15.54 -10.30
N ALA A 227 -6.85 14.92 -11.11
CA ALA A 227 -7.12 14.63 -12.53
C ALA A 227 -6.24 13.48 -13.01
N ASP A 228 -6.72 12.73 -14.00
CA ASP A 228 -6.00 11.58 -14.53
C ASP A 228 -4.63 12.00 -15.12
N GLU A 229 -3.58 11.23 -14.79
CA GLU A 229 -2.24 11.36 -15.33
C GLU A 229 -1.96 10.25 -16.36
N PRO A 230 -0.93 10.40 -17.23
CA PRO A 230 -0.40 9.27 -17.99
C PRO A 230 -0.10 8.06 -17.09
N PRO A 231 -0.16 6.82 -17.60
CA PRO A 231 0.26 5.63 -16.85
C PRO A 231 1.71 5.75 -16.35
N VAL A 232 2.01 5.12 -15.21
CA VAL A 232 3.32 5.20 -14.52
C VAL A 232 4.51 4.88 -15.44
N PRO A 233 4.49 3.86 -16.32
CA PRO A 233 5.62 3.58 -17.21
C PRO A 233 5.94 4.69 -18.21
N GLU A 234 4.99 5.59 -18.48
CA GLU A 234 5.19 6.71 -19.37
C GLU A 234 5.79 7.93 -18.67
N TRP A 235 5.84 7.94 -17.33
CA TRP A 235 6.32 9.09 -16.54
C TRP A 235 7.76 9.52 -16.84
N PRO A 236 8.71 8.63 -17.18
CA PRO A 236 10.05 9.03 -17.60
C PRO A 236 10.08 9.82 -18.93
N TYR A 237 9.01 9.73 -19.74
CA TYR A 237 8.95 10.29 -21.08
C TYR A 237 7.86 11.37 -21.24
N LYS A 238 6.93 11.45 -20.29
CA LYS A 238 5.81 12.40 -20.28
C LYS A 238 5.79 13.20 -18.99
N GLU A 239 5.93 14.50 -19.14
CA GLU A 239 5.79 15.47 -18.05
C GLU A 239 4.40 15.38 -17.37
N PRO A 240 4.30 15.77 -16.09
CA PRO A 240 3.01 15.91 -15.41
C PRO A 240 2.10 16.90 -16.13
N ASN A 241 0.78 16.69 -16.05
CA ASN A 241 -0.18 17.64 -16.63
C ASN A 241 -0.14 19.02 -15.96
N ASP A 242 0.25 19.07 -14.68
CA ASP A 242 0.46 20.31 -13.90
C ASP A 242 1.75 20.22 -13.08
N SER A 243 2.89 20.53 -13.72
CA SER A 243 4.20 20.50 -13.05
C SER A 243 4.28 21.45 -11.84
N ALA A 244 3.58 22.58 -11.87
CA ALA A 244 3.58 23.54 -10.76
C ALA A 244 2.87 22.97 -9.52
N ALA A 245 1.79 22.22 -9.70
CA ALA A 245 1.13 21.50 -8.61
C ALA A 245 2.04 20.41 -8.02
N ILE A 246 2.76 19.66 -8.86
CA ILE A 246 3.72 18.64 -8.41
C ILE A 246 4.87 19.27 -7.63
N ASP A 247 5.49 20.33 -8.14
CA ASP A 247 6.58 21.03 -7.44
C ASP A 247 6.14 21.60 -6.09
N ALA A 248 4.91 22.13 -6.01
CA ALA A 248 4.36 22.64 -4.76
C ALA A 248 4.12 21.52 -3.73
N LEU A 249 3.58 20.38 -4.16
CA LEU A 249 3.41 19.20 -3.31
C LEU A 249 4.76 18.63 -2.85
N SER A 250 5.74 18.54 -3.75
CA SER A 250 7.10 18.10 -3.43
C SER A 250 7.78 19.03 -2.42
N SER A 251 7.50 20.33 -2.47
CA SER A 251 8.02 21.27 -1.46
C SER A 251 7.43 20.99 -0.07
N VAL A 252 6.10 20.79 0.00
CA VAL A 252 5.42 20.41 1.26
C VAL A 252 5.92 19.08 1.80
N TYR A 253 6.23 18.12 0.93
CA TYR A 253 6.83 16.83 1.34
C TYR A 253 8.12 17.05 2.15
N PHE A 254 9.04 17.89 1.68
CA PHE A 254 10.27 18.17 2.42
C PHE A 254 10.03 19.04 3.67
N ASP A 255 9.23 20.11 3.55
CA ASP A 255 8.99 21.06 4.64
C ASP A 255 8.30 20.42 5.86
N SER A 256 7.50 19.38 5.62
CA SER A 256 6.75 18.67 6.66
C SER A 256 7.47 17.44 7.24
N GLY A 257 8.66 17.10 6.76
CA GLY A 257 9.34 15.87 7.16
C GLY A 257 8.69 14.60 6.58
N PHE A 258 8.33 14.67 5.30
CA PHE A 258 7.76 13.59 4.50
C PHE A 258 6.32 13.20 4.90
N ASP A 259 5.56 14.12 5.49
CA ASP A 259 4.23 13.85 6.03
C ASP A 259 3.14 13.88 4.94
N ILE A 260 2.54 12.71 4.69
CA ILE A 260 1.49 12.53 3.67
C ILE A 260 0.21 13.29 4.03
N LYS A 261 -0.12 13.41 5.32
CA LYS A 261 -1.31 14.12 5.78
C LYS A 261 -1.20 15.60 5.45
N GLU A 262 -0.04 16.20 5.67
CA GLU A 262 0.17 17.61 5.37
C GLU A 262 0.22 17.88 3.86
N MET A 263 0.79 16.97 3.05
CA MET A 263 0.66 17.05 1.59
C MET A 263 -0.81 17.01 1.15
N LEU A 264 -1.63 16.11 1.69
CA LEU A 264 -3.06 16.03 1.37
C LEU A 264 -3.82 17.29 1.84
N ARG A 265 -3.47 17.82 3.01
CA ARG A 265 -4.05 19.05 3.55
C ARG A 265 -3.76 20.23 2.62
N PHE A 266 -2.52 20.35 2.14
CA PHE A 266 -2.16 21.35 1.13
C PHE A 266 -2.93 21.13 -0.17
N LEU A 267 -2.93 19.89 -0.70
CA LEU A 267 -3.61 19.53 -1.95
C LEU A 267 -5.07 19.99 -1.94
N PHE A 268 -5.85 19.60 -0.92
CA PHE A 268 -7.28 19.95 -0.86
C PHE A 268 -7.56 21.42 -0.54
N LYS A 269 -6.59 22.16 0.00
CA LYS A 269 -6.71 23.61 0.26
C LYS A 269 -6.18 24.46 -0.88
N SER A 270 -5.44 23.88 -1.82
CA SER A 270 -4.81 24.59 -2.95
C SER A 270 -5.84 25.21 -3.90
N GLU A 271 -5.41 26.25 -4.62
CA GLU A 271 -6.24 26.89 -5.64
C GLU A 271 -6.38 26.03 -6.91
N PHE A 272 -5.37 25.23 -7.25
CA PHE A 272 -5.46 24.32 -8.39
C PHE A 272 -6.52 23.23 -8.18
N PHE A 273 -6.67 22.71 -6.96
CA PHE A 273 -7.70 21.72 -6.64
C PHE A 273 -9.12 22.29 -6.70
N LYS A 274 -9.30 23.56 -6.32
CA LYS A 274 -10.60 24.24 -6.35
C LYS A 274 -10.96 24.76 -7.74
N SER A 275 -9.99 24.88 -8.64
CA SER A 275 -10.14 25.44 -9.98
C SER A 275 -11.19 24.69 -10.80
N GLU A 276 -11.99 25.43 -11.56
CA GLU A 276 -12.96 24.86 -12.49
C GLU A 276 -12.31 23.97 -13.56
N LYS A 277 -11.01 24.18 -13.83
CA LYS A 277 -10.26 23.40 -14.83
C LYS A 277 -10.18 21.91 -14.50
N VAL A 278 -10.18 21.56 -13.21
CA VAL A 278 -10.06 20.17 -12.73
C VAL A 278 -11.39 19.54 -12.38
N TRP A 279 -12.50 20.29 -12.48
CA TRP A 279 -13.83 19.75 -12.24
C TRP A 279 -14.15 18.65 -13.25
N ASN A 280 -14.62 17.50 -12.73
CA ASN A 280 -14.96 16.31 -13.52
C ASN A 280 -13.81 15.74 -14.38
N LYS A 281 -12.54 16.07 -14.05
CA LYS A 281 -11.37 15.54 -14.77
C LYS A 281 -10.88 14.20 -14.27
N ARG A 282 -11.29 13.79 -13.07
CA ARG A 282 -10.96 12.49 -12.49
C ARG A 282 -12.15 11.55 -12.61
N VAL A 283 -11.90 10.36 -13.18
CA VAL A 283 -12.89 9.28 -13.16
C VAL A 283 -12.74 8.48 -11.86
N LYS A 284 -13.85 8.24 -11.15
CA LYS A 284 -13.81 7.40 -9.94
C LYS A 284 -13.50 5.96 -10.31
N SER A 285 -12.62 5.32 -9.55
CA SER A 285 -12.40 3.87 -9.65
C SER A 285 -13.69 3.09 -9.33
N PRO A 286 -13.89 1.88 -9.88
CA PRO A 286 -15.08 1.08 -9.59
C PRO A 286 -15.39 0.90 -8.10
N VAL A 287 -14.36 0.65 -7.27
CA VAL A 287 -14.51 0.51 -5.81
C VAL A 287 -15.01 1.81 -5.19
N GLU A 288 -14.45 2.96 -5.55
CA GLU A 288 -14.90 4.26 -5.04
C GLU A 288 -16.34 4.59 -5.44
N LEU A 289 -16.72 4.22 -6.67
CA LEU A 289 -18.09 4.42 -7.16
C LEU A 289 -19.08 3.59 -6.35
N VAL A 290 -18.81 2.29 -6.20
CA VAL A 290 -19.69 1.35 -5.47
C VAL A 290 -19.76 1.73 -3.99
N ALA A 291 -18.62 1.88 -3.31
CA ALA A 291 -18.61 2.26 -1.90
C ALA A 291 -19.30 3.62 -1.67
N GLY A 292 -19.03 4.61 -2.53
CA GLY A 292 -19.65 5.94 -2.45
C GLY A 292 -21.16 5.91 -2.64
N ALA A 293 -21.66 5.14 -3.61
CA ALA A 293 -23.10 5.00 -3.84
C ALA A 293 -23.81 4.38 -2.62
N LEU A 294 -23.26 3.31 -2.06
CA LEU A 294 -23.84 2.59 -0.91
C LEU A 294 -23.84 3.41 0.37
N ARG A 295 -22.82 4.26 0.57
CA ARG A 295 -22.80 5.23 1.67
C ARG A 295 -23.92 6.27 1.53
N LEU A 296 -24.17 6.75 0.32
CA LEU A 296 -25.18 7.77 0.05
C LEU A 296 -26.60 7.21 0.20
N THR A 297 -26.84 5.97 -0.26
CA THR A 297 -28.15 5.31 -0.14
C THR A 297 -28.42 4.79 1.27
N LYS A 298 -27.38 4.62 2.10
CA LYS A 298 -27.46 4.03 3.46
C LYS A 298 -28.09 2.63 3.46
N GLU A 299 -27.89 1.89 2.37
CA GLU A 299 -28.48 0.56 2.18
C GLU A 299 -27.87 -0.50 3.10
N PHE A 300 -26.62 -0.30 3.54
CA PHE A 300 -25.90 -1.18 4.46
C PHE A 300 -25.72 -0.53 5.83
N ASP A 301 -26.60 -0.86 6.77
CA ASP A 301 -26.49 -0.46 8.18
C ASP A 301 -25.79 -1.52 9.06
N ARG A 302 -25.65 -2.75 8.55
CA ARG A 302 -25.02 -3.91 9.22
C ARG A 302 -24.40 -4.89 8.22
N PRO A 303 -23.48 -5.77 8.65
CA PRO A 303 -22.92 -6.77 7.77
C PRO A 303 -23.97 -7.73 7.21
N SER A 304 -23.99 -7.96 5.90
CA SER A 304 -24.97 -8.83 5.24
C SER A 304 -24.36 -9.67 4.11
N ARG A 305 -25.06 -10.73 3.68
CA ARG A 305 -24.57 -11.61 2.60
C ARG A 305 -24.48 -10.90 1.25
N GLU A 306 -25.26 -9.84 1.07
CA GLU A 306 -25.26 -9.04 -0.17
C GLU A 306 -23.90 -8.36 -0.40
N GLU A 307 -23.12 -8.11 0.66
CA GLU A 307 -21.77 -7.51 0.55
C GLU A 307 -20.85 -8.32 -0.36
N TYR A 308 -20.96 -9.65 -0.31
CA TYR A 308 -20.18 -10.53 -1.16
C TYR A 308 -20.49 -10.28 -2.63
N PHE A 309 -21.78 -10.23 -2.99
CA PHE A 309 -22.22 -9.99 -4.36
C PHE A 309 -21.90 -8.57 -4.82
N THR A 310 -22.01 -7.59 -3.92
CA THR A 310 -21.63 -6.21 -4.16
C THR A 310 -20.12 -6.08 -4.41
N CYS A 311 -19.28 -6.74 -3.61
CA CYS A 311 -17.84 -6.78 -3.84
C CYS A 311 -17.52 -7.39 -5.20
N LEU A 312 -18.22 -8.45 -5.61
CA LEU A 312 -18.04 -9.03 -6.96
C LEU A 312 -18.42 -8.06 -8.08
N ARG A 313 -19.32 -7.10 -7.85
CA ARG A 313 -19.65 -6.08 -8.86
C ARG A 313 -18.45 -5.21 -9.19
N THR A 314 -17.60 -4.86 -8.21
CA THR A 314 -16.38 -4.09 -8.50
C THR A 314 -15.44 -4.88 -9.41
N SER A 315 -15.34 -6.20 -9.20
CA SER A 315 -14.55 -7.10 -10.05
C SER A 315 -15.09 -7.16 -11.48
N TYR A 316 -16.42 -7.23 -11.67
CA TYR A 316 -17.03 -7.18 -13.01
C TYR A 316 -16.84 -5.85 -13.72
N MET A 317 -16.59 -4.77 -12.97
CA MET A 317 -16.23 -3.45 -13.48
C MET A 317 -14.72 -3.30 -13.71
N GLY A 318 -13.93 -4.35 -13.48
CA GLY A 318 -12.48 -4.36 -13.75
C GLY A 318 -11.57 -4.04 -12.56
N GLN A 319 -12.11 -3.88 -11.34
CA GLN A 319 -11.29 -3.64 -10.15
C GLN A 319 -11.63 -4.63 -9.02
N TRP A 320 -10.69 -5.52 -8.73
CA TRP A 320 -10.85 -6.53 -7.69
C TRP A 320 -10.08 -6.10 -6.43
N LEU A 321 -10.78 -5.93 -5.31
CA LEU A 321 -10.13 -5.72 -4.01
C LEU A 321 -9.24 -6.91 -3.63
N MET A 322 -8.08 -6.63 -3.01
CA MET A 322 -7.03 -7.61 -2.69
C MET A 322 -6.29 -8.18 -3.92
N HIS A 323 -6.51 -7.55 -5.07
CA HIS A 323 -5.90 -7.86 -6.36
C HIS A 323 -5.75 -6.55 -7.13
N PRO A 324 -4.79 -5.70 -6.73
CA PRO A 324 -4.57 -4.44 -7.42
C PRO A 324 -4.31 -4.70 -8.90
N PRO A 325 -4.81 -3.83 -9.81
CA PRO A 325 -4.45 -3.92 -11.22
C PRO A 325 -2.92 -3.81 -11.37
N SER A 326 -2.39 -4.30 -12.49
CA SER A 326 -0.96 -4.19 -12.82
C SER A 326 -0.41 -2.80 -12.47
N VAL A 327 0.74 -2.78 -11.80
CA VAL A 327 1.54 -1.57 -11.52
C VAL A 327 2.49 -1.23 -12.67
N GLU A 328 2.65 -2.17 -13.61
CA GLU A 328 3.20 -1.97 -14.96
C GLU A 328 2.12 -1.44 -15.93
#